data_AF-A0A2P1PZK8-F1
#
_entry.id   AF-A0A2P1PZK8-F1
#
_cell.length_a   1.000
_cell.length_b   1.000
_cell.length_c   1.000
_cell.angle_alpha   90.00
_cell.angle_beta   90.00
_cell.angle_gamma   90.00
#
_symmetry.space_group_name_H-M   'P 1'
#
loop_
_entity.id
_entity.type
_entity.pdbx_description
1 polymer ?
#
loop_
_entity_poly.entity_id
_entity_poly.type
_entity_poly.pdbx_seq_one_letter_code
_entity_poly.pdbx_strand_id
1 'polypeptide(L)'
;MARTAEPTKTQVQHFVLIKQPDFLAGGGHLSALEAARQLLDAGMWPLWSRTPCKNLVREGDRVAIYLSGTRNQCVVATAAVQFKQPWSPPFARRYPLALSGTPCQVLVLEGVTWLRKPILVRRRAARLSFMDTPKWGANFMGGMRRLSQEDFEAMTSPDVADMEGPDRAAR
;
A
#
# COMPACT_ATOMS: atom_id res chain seq x y z
N MET A 1 -41.62 -8.63 -19.21
CA MET A 1 -40.37 -9.42 -19.14
C MET A 1 -39.25 -8.50 -18.68
N ALA A 2 -38.94 -8.50 -17.38
CA ALA A 2 -37.87 -7.67 -16.82
C ALA A 2 -36.52 -8.37 -17.06
N ARG A 3 -35.61 -7.70 -17.76
CA ARG A 3 -34.23 -8.18 -17.91
C ARG A 3 -33.51 -7.91 -16.59
N THR A 4 -33.25 -8.96 -15.82
CA THR A 4 -32.32 -8.91 -14.69
C THR A 4 -30.93 -8.63 -15.26
N ALA A 5 -30.44 -7.41 -15.09
CA ALA A 5 -29.07 -7.09 -15.44
C ALA A 5 -28.14 -7.83 -14.47
N GLU A 6 -27.31 -8.73 -15.00
CA GLU A 6 -26.23 -9.32 -14.21
C GLU A 6 -25.32 -8.20 -13.66
N PRO A 7 -24.92 -8.25 -12.39
CA PRO A 7 -23.99 -7.26 -11.87
C PRO A 7 -22.68 -7.36 -12.65
N THR A 8 -22.36 -6.30 -13.41
CA THR A 8 -21.09 -6.16 -14.13
C THR A 8 -19.97 -6.40 -13.13
N LYS A 9 -19.15 -7.45 -13.35
CA LYS A 9 -17.96 -7.72 -12.52
C LYS A 9 -17.15 -6.44 -12.44
N THR A 10 -17.13 -5.81 -11.27
CA THR A 10 -16.35 -4.59 -11.05
C THR A 10 -14.89 -4.98 -11.18
N GLN A 11 -14.19 -4.37 -12.14
CA GLN A 11 -12.78 -4.64 -12.37
C GLN A 11 -11.98 -4.25 -11.13
N VAL A 12 -11.21 -5.21 -10.59
CA VAL A 12 -10.30 -4.99 -9.45
C VAL A 12 -9.25 -3.95 -9.85
N GLN A 13 -9.13 -2.88 -9.06
CA GLN A 13 -8.11 -1.87 -9.24
C GLN A 13 -6.93 -2.10 -8.29
N HIS A 14 -5.81 -1.49 -8.64
CA HIS A 14 -4.54 -1.63 -7.92
C HIS A 14 -4.08 -0.27 -7.41
N PHE A 15 -3.58 -0.22 -6.19
CA PHE A 15 -3.06 0.99 -5.56
C PHE A 15 -1.75 0.71 -4.82
N VAL A 16 -0.97 1.76 -4.61
CA VAL A 16 0.13 1.76 -3.65
C VAL A 16 -0.24 2.68 -2.49
N LEU A 17 -0.14 2.17 -1.28
CA LEU A 17 -0.23 2.92 -0.02
C LEU A 17 1.19 3.26 0.42
N ILE A 18 1.43 4.55 0.63
CA ILE A 18 2.78 5.08 0.86
C ILE A 18 2.90 5.47 2.33
N LYS A 19 3.88 4.87 3.01
CA LYS A 19 4.20 5.21 4.40
C LYS A 19 5.55 5.90 4.52
N GLN A 20 5.63 6.91 5.36
CA GLN A 20 6.89 7.56 5.75
C GLN A 20 7.18 7.21 7.22
N PRO A 21 8.41 7.46 7.72
CA PRO A 21 8.65 7.50 9.15
C PRO A 21 7.62 8.38 9.85
N ASP A 22 7.25 7.99 11.07
CA ASP A 22 6.16 8.63 11.82
C ASP A 22 6.46 8.57 13.31
N PHE A 23 5.53 9.05 14.13
CA PHE A 23 5.66 9.04 15.57
C PHE A 23 4.60 8.16 16.23
N LEU A 24 4.96 7.55 17.35
CA LEU A 24 4.01 6.99 18.30
C LEU A 24 3.19 8.11 18.93
N ALA A 25 1.99 7.78 19.42
CA ALA A 25 1.17 8.75 20.18
C ALA A 25 1.90 9.35 21.39
N GLY A 26 2.87 8.63 21.97
CA GLY A 26 3.73 9.10 23.06
C GLY A 26 4.99 9.88 22.62
N GLY A 27 5.15 10.21 21.33
CA GLY A 27 6.25 11.03 20.81
C GLY A 27 7.52 10.27 20.38
N GLY A 28 7.57 8.94 20.54
CA GLY A 28 8.68 8.13 20.04
C GLY A 28 8.71 8.06 18.51
N HIS A 29 9.89 8.16 17.90
CA HIS A 29 10.04 8.07 16.44
C HIS A 29 10.00 6.61 15.96
N LEU A 30 9.30 6.36 14.85
CA LEU A 30 9.21 5.07 14.17
C LEU A 30 9.76 5.17 12.76
N SER A 31 10.45 4.12 12.34
CA SER A 31 10.74 3.90 10.93
C SER A 31 9.45 3.70 10.13
N ALA A 32 9.53 3.90 8.80
CA ALA A 32 8.38 3.65 7.91
C ALA A 32 7.88 2.19 8.02
N LEU A 33 8.78 1.23 8.21
CA LEU A 33 8.44 -0.19 8.36
C LEU A 33 7.64 -0.44 9.65
N GLU A 34 8.11 0.08 10.78
CA GLU A 34 7.42 -0.08 12.06
C GLU A 34 6.05 0.58 12.04
N ALA A 35 5.97 1.80 11.48
CA ALA A 35 4.71 2.51 11.34
C ALA A 35 3.74 1.77 10.40
N ALA A 36 4.23 1.20 9.29
CA ALA A 36 3.40 0.38 8.40
C ALA A 36 2.94 -0.91 9.09
N ARG A 37 3.82 -1.59 9.84
CA ARG A 37 3.48 -2.80 10.59
C ARG A 37 2.37 -2.53 11.61
N GLN A 38 2.49 -1.47 12.40
CA GLN A 38 1.46 -1.05 13.37
C GLN A 38 0.08 -0.85 12.70
N LEU A 39 0.05 -0.20 11.53
CA LEU A 39 -1.19 0.02 10.78
C LEU A 39 -1.79 -1.29 10.24
N LEU A 40 -0.94 -2.17 9.69
CA LEU A 40 -1.37 -3.47 9.17
C LEU A 40 -1.85 -4.41 10.28
N ASP A 41 -1.18 -4.43 11.43
CA ASP A 41 -1.59 -5.20 12.60
C ASP A 41 -2.92 -4.69 13.17
N ALA A 42 -3.15 -3.38 13.11
CA ALA A 42 -4.43 -2.77 13.45
C ALA A 42 -5.54 -3.00 12.40
N GLY A 43 -5.18 -3.56 11.23
CA GLY A 43 -6.07 -3.84 10.10
C GLY A 43 -6.60 -2.59 9.40
N MET A 44 -5.94 -1.43 9.55
CA MET A 44 -6.48 -0.16 9.08
C MET A 44 -5.44 0.77 8.47
N TRP A 45 -5.86 1.53 7.46
CA TRP A 45 -5.05 2.54 6.81
C TRP A 45 -5.82 3.85 6.66
N PRO A 46 -5.51 4.91 7.43
CA PRO A 46 -6.19 6.19 7.29
C PRO A 46 -5.89 6.87 5.96
N LEU A 47 -6.88 7.59 5.44
CA LEU A 47 -6.76 8.47 4.27
C LEU A 47 -7.15 9.89 4.68
N TRP A 48 -6.34 10.87 4.27
CA TRP A 48 -6.56 12.28 4.55
C TRP A 48 -7.31 12.96 3.42
N SER A 49 -7.84 14.16 3.68
CA SER A 49 -8.57 14.95 2.69
C SER A 49 -7.78 15.17 1.39
N ARG A 50 -6.44 15.30 1.49
CA ARG A 50 -5.53 15.51 0.35
C ARG A 50 -4.96 14.22 -0.24
N THR A 51 -5.30 13.04 0.29
CA THR A 51 -4.83 11.77 -0.27
C THR A 51 -5.41 11.58 -1.68
N PRO A 52 -4.58 11.46 -2.73
CA PRO A 52 -5.03 11.23 -4.09
C PRO A 52 -5.82 9.93 -4.20
N CYS A 53 -6.73 9.83 -5.17
CA CYS A 53 -7.47 8.62 -5.49
C CYS A 53 -8.31 8.00 -4.34
N LYS A 54 -8.44 8.64 -3.16
CA LYS A 54 -9.23 8.12 -2.01
C LYS A 54 -10.70 7.81 -2.34
N ASN A 55 -11.25 8.53 -3.32
CA ASN A 55 -12.63 8.31 -3.79
C ASN A 55 -12.72 7.18 -4.83
N LEU A 56 -11.60 6.75 -5.42
CA LEU A 56 -11.54 5.71 -6.45
C LEU A 56 -11.42 4.31 -5.85
N VAL A 57 -10.62 4.15 -4.78
CA VAL A 57 -10.41 2.85 -4.11
C VAL A 57 -11.72 2.34 -3.48
N ARG A 58 -11.99 1.06 -3.63
CA ARG A 58 -13.22 0.36 -3.23
C ARG A 58 -12.89 -0.99 -2.59
N GLU A 59 -13.91 -1.62 -2.02
CA GLU A 59 -13.84 -3.02 -1.59
C GLU A 59 -13.43 -3.94 -2.73
N GLY A 60 -12.58 -4.93 -2.43
CA GLY A 60 -12.00 -5.87 -3.38
C GLY A 60 -10.74 -5.37 -4.11
N ASP A 61 -10.43 -4.07 -4.06
CA ASP A 61 -9.21 -3.54 -4.66
C ASP A 61 -7.96 -4.04 -3.94
N ARG A 62 -6.85 -4.08 -4.69
CA ARG A 62 -5.55 -4.56 -4.19
C ARG A 62 -4.62 -3.40 -3.86
N VAL A 63 -3.90 -3.52 -2.76
CA VAL A 63 -2.95 -2.51 -2.31
C VAL A 63 -1.56 -3.10 -2.12
N ALA A 64 -0.54 -2.36 -2.53
CA ALA A 64 0.86 -2.59 -2.21
C ALA A 64 1.29 -1.60 -1.12
N ILE A 65 2.04 -2.07 -0.12
CA ILE A 65 2.51 -1.25 0.99
C ILE A 65 3.94 -0.82 0.70
N TYR A 66 4.11 0.44 0.34
CA TYR A 66 5.39 1.04 0.00
C TYR A 66 5.94 1.89 1.14
N LEU A 67 7.20 1.64 1.48
CA LEU A 67 7.96 2.42 2.44
C LEU A 67 8.75 3.50 1.69
N SER A 68 8.48 4.75 2.04
CA SER A 68 9.21 5.91 1.54
C SER A 68 10.28 6.37 2.54
N GLY A 69 11.21 7.19 2.06
CA GLY A 69 12.34 7.68 2.84
C GLY A 69 13.63 7.62 2.04
N THR A 70 14.73 7.98 2.69
CA THR A 70 16.08 7.98 2.08
C THR A 70 16.72 6.60 2.07
N ARG A 71 16.29 5.71 2.96
CA ARG A 71 16.79 4.33 3.08
C ARG A 71 15.60 3.38 2.89
N ASN A 72 15.69 2.47 1.93
CA ASN A 72 14.72 1.40 1.68
C ASN A 72 13.39 1.85 1.07
N GLN A 73 13.46 2.45 -0.12
CA GLN A 73 12.32 2.71 -1.01
C GLN A 73 11.78 1.41 -1.60
N CYS A 74 10.99 0.69 -0.81
CA CYS A 74 10.60 -0.68 -1.11
C CYS A 74 9.14 -0.98 -0.85
N VAL A 75 8.63 -2.00 -1.53
CA VAL A 75 7.35 -2.63 -1.18
C VAL A 75 7.65 -3.78 -0.22
N VAL A 76 6.85 -3.87 0.85
CA VAL A 76 7.05 -4.86 1.93
C VAL A 76 5.86 -5.80 2.13
N ALA A 77 4.68 -5.41 1.67
CA ALA A 77 3.48 -6.22 1.82
C ALA A 77 2.46 -5.90 0.72
N THR A 78 1.48 -6.79 0.57
CA THR A 78 0.25 -6.55 -0.19
C THR A 78 -0.96 -6.87 0.66
N ALA A 79 -2.11 -6.28 0.35
CA ALA A 79 -3.39 -6.62 0.99
C ALA A 79 -4.55 -6.41 0.00
N ALA A 80 -5.75 -6.82 0.41
CA ALA A 80 -7.00 -6.42 -0.23
C ALA A 80 -7.73 -5.40 0.65
N VAL A 81 -8.49 -4.51 0.02
CA VAL A 81 -9.40 -3.60 0.73
C VAL A 81 -10.66 -4.38 1.07
N GLN A 82 -10.87 -4.65 2.35
CA GLN A 82 -12.08 -5.30 2.84
C GLN A 82 -13.26 -4.33 2.77
N PHE A 83 -13.10 -3.12 3.26
CA PHE A 83 -14.06 -2.03 3.07
C PHE A 83 -13.42 -0.67 3.28
N LYS A 84 -14.10 0.38 2.81
CA LYS A 84 -13.74 1.78 3.03
C LYS A 84 -14.89 2.50 3.71
N GLN A 85 -14.60 3.22 4.78
CA GLN A 85 -15.63 4.01 5.47
C GLN A 85 -15.11 5.34 6.00
N PRO A 86 -16.00 6.28 6.39
CA PRO A 86 -15.59 7.52 7.03
C PRO A 86 -14.78 7.27 8.30
N TRP A 87 -13.82 8.16 8.56
CA TRP A 87 -13.11 8.17 9.83
C TRP A 87 -14.08 8.45 10.98
N SER A 88 -13.95 7.71 12.08
CA SER A 88 -14.87 7.78 13.21
C SER A 88 -14.16 7.55 14.55
N PRO A 89 -14.77 7.92 15.69
CA PRO A 89 -14.15 7.76 17.02
C PRO A 89 -13.69 6.32 17.35
N PRO A 90 -14.41 5.24 16.95
CA PRO A 90 -13.91 3.87 17.10
C PRO A 90 -12.55 3.62 16.44
N PHE A 91 -12.29 4.19 15.25
CA PHE A 91 -10.97 4.08 14.61
C PHE A 91 -9.93 4.94 15.30
N ALA A 92 -10.28 6.16 15.70
CA ALA A 92 -9.37 7.04 16.42
C ALA A 92 -8.84 6.39 17.71
N ARG A 93 -9.70 5.67 18.44
CA ARG A 93 -9.29 4.94 19.66
C ARG A 93 -8.35 3.75 19.42
N ARG A 94 -8.41 3.15 18.23
CA ARG A 94 -7.59 1.99 17.84
C ARG A 94 -6.37 2.38 17.02
N TYR A 95 -6.23 3.66 16.68
CA TYR A 95 -5.16 4.13 15.81
C TYR A 95 -3.83 4.13 16.57
N PRO A 96 -2.80 3.40 16.07
CA PRO A 96 -1.59 3.14 16.87
C PRO A 96 -0.54 4.26 16.82
N LEU A 97 -0.70 5.25 15.94
CA LEU A 97 0.31 6.29 15.69
C LEU A 97 -0.16 7.66 16.17
N ALA A 98 0.75 8.63 16.21
CA ALA A 98 0.38 10.03 16.32
C ALA A 98 -0.42 10.48 15.08
N LEU A 99 -1.50 11.22 15.29
CA LEU A 99 -2.28 11.80 14.20
C LEU A 99 -1.77 13.21 13.89
N SER A 100 -1.18 13.37 12.71
CA SER A 100 -0.97 14.69 12.12
C SER A 100 -2.26 15.14 11.39
N GLY A 101 -3.20 15.69 12.17
CA GLY A 101 -4.53 16.10 11.70
C GLY A 101 -5.53 14.94 11.59
N THR A 102 -6.77 15.25 11.19
CA THR A 102 -7.88 14.29 11.19
C THR A 102 -8.03 13.59 9.84
N PRO A 103 -7.90 12.25 9.77
CA PRO A 103 -8.26 11.49 8.57
C PRO A 103 -9.74 11.69 8.23
N CYS A 104 -10.09 11.62 6.95
CA CYS A 104 -11.49 11.68 6.52
C CYS A 104 -12.08 10.30 6.25
N GLN A 105 -11.24 9.34 5.86
CA GLN A 105 -11.63 7.97 5.55
C GLN A 105 -10.61 6.99 6.11
N VAL A 106 -10.98 5.73 6.14
CA VAL A 106 -10.09 4.62 6.49
C VAL A 106 -10.37 3.45 5.57
N LEU A 107 -9.30 2.81 5.11
CA LEU A 107 -9.35 1.48 4.49
C LEU A 107 -9.18 0.45 5.59
N VAL A 108 -10.11 -0.50 5.66
CA VAL A 108 -9.90 -1.73 6.42
C VAL A 108 -9.31 -2.76 5.46
N LEU A 109 -8.19 -3.33 5.86
CA LEU A 109 -7.39 -4.21 5.02
C LEU A 109 -7.49 -5.65 5.52
N GLU A 110 -7.55 -6.59 4.58
CA GLU A 110 -7.54 -8.02 4.85
C GLU A 110 -6.53 -8.75 3.96
N GLY A 111 -6.24 -10.01 4.31
CA GLY A 111 -5.31 -10.84 3.54
C GLY A 111 -3.91 -10.25 3.44
N VAL A 112 -3.45 -9.54 4.49
CA VAL A 112 -2.11 -8.93 4.51
C VAL A 112 -1.06 -10.00 4.31
N THR A 113 -0.33 -9.91 3.21
CA THR A 113 0.75 -10.81 2.84
C THR A 113 2.06 -10.05 2.84
N TRP A 114 2.91 -10.32 3.84
CA TRP A 114 4.27 -9.79 3.89
C TRP A 114 5.14 -10.47 2.83
N LEU A 115 5.89 -9.67 2.08
CA LEU A 115 6.84 -10.19 1.11
C LEU A 115 8.04 -10.81 1.85
N ARG A 116 8.49 -11.98 1.40
CA ARG A 116 9.67 -12.67 1.98
C ARG A 116 10.92 -11.77 1.97
N LYS A 117 11.06 -10.94 0.94
CA LYS A 117 12.13 -9.96 0.77
C LYS A 117 11.51 -8.65 0.28
N PRO A 118 11.87 -7.49 0.87
CA PRO A 118 11.42 -6.21 0.36
C PRO A 118 11.85 -5.98 -1.09
N ILE A 119 10.92 -5.51 -1.92
CA ILE A 119 11.18 -5.22 -3.33
C ILE A 119 11.65 -3.78 -3.46
N LEU A 120 12.91 -3.58 -3.87
CA LEU A 120 13.47 -2.25 -4.11
C LEU A 120 12.90 -1.65 -5.40
N VAL A 121 11.89 -0.79 -5.25
CA VAL A 121 11.15 -0.17 -6.36
C VAL A 121 12.09 0.64 -7.28
N ARG A 122 13.14 1.23 -6.71
CA ARG A 122 14.14 2.01 -7.46
C ARG A 122 14.87 1.20 -8.54
N ARG A 123 15.03 -0.11 -8.35
CA ARG A 123 15.63 -1.00 -9.36
C ARG A 123 14.68 -1.28 -10.53
N ARG A 124 13.39 -1.01 -10.33
CA ARG A 124 12.31 -1.29 -11.29
C ARG A 124 11.74 -0.02 -11.91
N ALA A 125 12.27 1.14 -11.56
CA ALA A 125 11.78 2.46 -11.95
C ALA A 125 11.50 2.61 -13.45
N ALA A 126 12.43 2.12 -14.29
CA ALA A 126 12.33 2.20 -15.75
C ALA A 126 11.15 1.40 -16.34
N ARG A 127 10.55 0.49 -15.56
CA ARG A 127 9.41 -0.34 -15.97
C ARG A 127 8.07 0.20 -15.48
N LEU A 128 8.09 1.22 -14.62
CA LEU A 128 6.88 1.73 -13.96
C LEU A 128 6.30 2.87 -14.77
N SER A 129 5.09 2.69 -15.28
CA SER A 129 4.42 3.64 -16.17
C SER A 129 4.13 4.98 -15.48
N PHE A 130 3.95 4.95 -14.16
CA PHE A 130 3.65 6.14 -13.35
C PHE A 130 4.90 6.98 -13.00
N MET A 131 6.10 6.52 -13.34
CA MET A 131 7.35 7.25 -13.12
C MET A 131 7.60 8.26 -14.25
N ASP A 132 6.71 9.25 -14.34
CA ASP A 132 6.68 10.27 -15.38
C ASP A 132 7.57 11.49 -15.10
N THR A 133 8.03 11.65 -13.86
CA THR A 133 8.93 12.73 -13.46
C THR A 133 10.31 12.21 -13.01
N PRO A 134 11.40 12.97 -13.26
CA PRO A 134 12.75 12.62 -12.79
C PRO A 134 12.88 12.74 -11.26
N LYS A 135 11.97 13.47 -10.60
CA LYS A 135 12.00 13.66 -9.14
C LYS A 135 11.33 12.47 -8.46
N TRP A 136 12.13 11.48 -8.06
CA TRP A 136 11.65 10.25 -7.38
C TRP A 136 10.54 10.49 -6.35
N GLY A 137 10.80 11.40 -5.40
CA GLY A 137 9.87 11.70 -4.32
C GLY A 137 8.51 12.17 -4.82
N ALA A 138 8.47 12.94 -5.92
CA ALA A 138 7.24 13.50 -6.47
C ALA A 138 6.26 12.40 -6.93
N ASN A 139 6.79 11.27 -7.44
CA ASN A 139 5.98 10.14 -7.90
C ASN A 139 5.28 9.41 -6.73
N PHE A 140 5.81 9.53 -5.51
CA PHE A 140 5.29 8.89 -4.28
C PHE A 140 4.77 9.91 -3.23
N MET A 141 4.39 11.13 -3.63
CA MET A 141 3.74 12.08 -2.71
C MET A 141 2.24 11.77 -2.54
N GLY A 142 1.68 12.15 -1.39
CA GLY A 142 0.22 12.14 -1.17
C GLY A 142 -0.34 10.90 -0.46
N GLY A 143 0.49 9.94 -0.07
CA GLY A 143 0.08 8.80 0.76
C GLY A 143 -0.62 7.66 0.03
N MET A 144 -1.12 7.88 -1.20
CA MET A 144 -1.66 6.84 -2.07
C MET A 144 -1.55 7.21 -3.55
N ARG A 145 -1.39 6.20 -4.43
CA ARG A 145 -1.47 6.35 -5.90
C ARG A 145 -2.16 5.13 -6.52
N ARG A 146 -2.90 5.34 -7.62
CA ARG A 146 -3.42 4.25 -8.47
C ARG A 146 -2.32 3.68 -9.35
N LEU A 147 -2.26 2.36 -9.47
CA LEU A 147 -1.34 1.63 -10.32
C LEU A 147 -2.09 0.96 -11.48
N SER A 148 -1.41 0.77 -12.61
CA SER A 148 -1.86 -0.25 -13.58
C SER A 148 -1.62 -1.64 -13.00
N GLN A 149 -2.17 -2.66 -13.65
CA GLN A 149 -1.90 -4.05 -13.25
C GLN A 149 -0.40 -4.37 -13.43
N GLU A 150 0.19 -3.94 -14.54
CA GLU A 150 1.60 -4.16 -14.85
C GLU A 150 2.52 -3.47 -13.82
N ASP A 151 2.19 -2.25 -13.39
CA ASP A 151 2.93 -1.54 -12.35
C ASP A 151 2.81 -2.24 -11.00
N PHE A 152 1.62 -2.73 -10.66
CA PHE A 152 1.40 -3.48 -9.43
C PHE A 152 2.21 -4.76 -9.39
N GLU A 153 2.18 -5.55 -10.46
CA GLU A 153 2.98 -6.77 -10.61
C GLU A 153 4.48 -6.46 -10.57
N ALA A 154 4.91 -5.41 -11.30
CA ALA A 154 6.29 -4.94 -11.28
C ALA A 154 6.71 -4.45 -9.89
N MET A 155 5.81 -4.07 -8.99
CA MET A 155 6.12 -3.63 -7.63
C MET A 155 6.03 -4.75 -6.58
N THR A 156 5.38 -5.86 -6.87
CA THR A 156 5.00 -6.88 -5.86
C THR A 156 5.52 -8.28 -6.15
N SER A 157 5.84 -8.60 -7.40
CA SER A 157 6.42 -9.90 -7.77
C SER A 157 7.91 -9.98 -7.43
N PRO A 158 8.44 -11.10 -6.90
CA PRO A 158 9.88 -11.27 -6.72
C PRO A 158 10.62 -11.16 -8.07
N ASP A 159 11.90 -10.78 -8.05
CA ASP A 159 12.72 -10.83 -9.27
C ASP A 159 12.88 -12.30 -9.70
N VAL A 160 12.85 -12.58 -11.01
CA VAL A 160 13.02 -13.94 -11.54
C VAL A 160 14.36 -14.53 -11.09
N ALA A 161 15.40 -13.69 -10.99
CA ALA A 161 16.71 -14.06 -10.45
C ALA A 161 16.71 -14.41 -8.95
N ASP A 162 15.71 -13.96 -8.18
CA ASP A 162 15.54 -14.34 -6.77
C ASP A 162 14.78 -15.67 -6.60
N MET A 163 14.24 -16.27 -7.69
CA MET A 163 13.59 -17.59 -7.66
C MET A 163 14.56 -18.75 -7.95
N GLU A 164 15.79 -18.47 -8.40
CA GLU A 164 16.86 -19.46 -8.59
C GLU A 164 17.76 -19.53 -7.34
N GLY A 165 17.24 -20.10 -6.24
CA GLY A 165 18.02 -20.49 -5.05
C GLY A 165 18.43 -21.98 -5.09
N PRO A 166 19.48 -22.40 -4.34
CA PRO A 166 20.43 -23.44 -4.74
C PRO A 166 19.95 -24.87 -4.48
N ASP A 167 18.99 -25.39 -5.24
CA ASP A 167 18.55 -26.79 -5.13
C ASP A 167 19.30 -27.73 -6.09
N ARG A 168 20.64 -27.57 -6.18
CA ARG A 168 21.50 -28.43 -7.02
C ARG A 168 22.81 -28.89 -6.37
N ALA A 169 22.95 -28.78 -5.05
CA ALA A 169 24.10 -29.32 -4.33
C ALA A 169 23.67 -30.37 -3.28
N ALA A 170 23.05 -31.45 -3.76
CA ALA A 170 22.94 -32.71 -3.02
C ALA A 170 22.94 -33.85 -4.05
N ARG A 171 24.13 -34.18 -4.53
CA ARG A 171 24.47 -35.47 -5.15
C ARG A 171 25.80 -35.92 -4.60
#